data_AF-A0A7S0Z9X2-F1
#
_entry.id   AF-A0A7S0Z9X2-F1
#
_cell.length_a   1.000
_cell.length_b   1.000
_cell.length_c   1.000
_cell.angle_alpha   90.00
_cell.angle_beta   90.00
_cell.angle_gamma   90.00
#
_symmetry.space_group_name_H-M   'P 1'
#
loop_
_entity.id
_entity.type
_entity.pdbx_description
1 polymer ?
#
loop_
_entity_poly.entity_id
_entity_poly.type
_entity_poly.pdbx_seq_one_letter_code
_entity_poly.pdbx_strand_id
1 'polypeptide(L)'
;KNAKEEMLTFAKQIESSFALESAMDDTLTMDEWRWAMAMVHSRTFRIEDEYGRRPTRRAMIPGADLLNHSSVDANCDWSSDGETFVISAVRDIKAGEEFTLSYGSQCDRHFMLFYGFVPEPNPQNKVRLFSDGKHALDWYQALCGVDELDDIWDREKKRIVATFEKKYCVYRPDKNGLRR
;
A
#
# COMPACT_ATOMS: atom_id res chain seq x y z
N LYS A 1 3.78 11.10 0.37
CA LYS A 1 5.21 11.34 0.07
C LYS A 1 5.40 11.17 -1.43
N ASN A 2 6.49 11.65 -2.04
CA ASN A 2 6.78 11.28 -3.44
C ASN A 2 7.23 9.79 -3.47
N ALA A 3 6.99 9.09 -4.57
CA ALA A 3 7.42 7.71 -4.79
C ALA A 3 8.88 7.45 -4.37
N LYS A 4 9.78 8.37 -4.71
CA LYS A 4 11.20 8.28 -4.35
C LYS A 4 11.42 8.26 -2.84
N GLU A 5 10.70 9.09 -2.09
CA GLU A 5 10.82 9.16 -0.63
C GLU A 5 10.29 7.88 0.04
N GLU A 6 9.22 7.31 -0.50
CA GLU A 6 8.66 6.04 -0.01
C GLU A 6 9.66 4.89 -0.25
N MET A 7 10.26 4.83 -1.45
CA MET A 7 11.35 3.90 -1.76
C MET A 7 12.54 4.04 -0.81
N LEU A 8 13.01 5.28 -0.58
CA LEU A 8 14.13 5.53 0.33
C LEU A 8 13.77 5.21 1.79
N THR A 9 12.53 5.45 2.21
CA THR A 9 12.05 5.09 3.54
C THR A 9 12.07 3.58 3.71
N PHE A 10 11.57 2.84 2.72
CA PHE A 10 11.52 1.39 2.74
C PHE A 10 12.94 0.77 2.73
N ALA A 11 13.85 1.29 1.90
CA ALA A 11 15.24 0.85 1.89
C ALA A 11 15.91 1.03 3.26
N LYS A 12 15.74 2.19 3.90
CA LYS A 12 16.24 2.45 5.26
C LYS A 12 15.64 1.50 6.30
N GLN A 13 14.36 1.16 6.16
CA GLN A 13 13.72 0.19 7.05
C GLN A 13 14.38 -1.19 6.95
N ILE A 14 14.63 -1.68 5.73
CA ILE A 14 15.33 -2.96 5.49
C ILE A 14 16.74 -2.94 6.08
N GLU A 15 17.49 -1.85 5.90
CA GLU A 15 18.84 -1.70 6.45
C GLU A 15 18.83 -1.66 7.99
N SER A 16 17.87 -0.94 8.58
CA SER A 16 17.75 -0.84 10.03
C SER A 16 17.34 -2.16 10.68
N SER A 17 16.46 -2.94 10.03
CA SER A 17 16.07 -4.26 10.53
C SER A 17 17.21 -5.26 10.38
N PHE A 18 17.98 -5.20 9.28
CA PHE A 18 19.16 -6.05 9.12
C PHE A 18 20.16 -5.88 10.26
N ALA A 19 20.42 -4.64 10.70
CA ALA A 19 21.35 -4.38 11.78
C ALA A 19 20.92 -5.02 13.12
N LEU A 20 19.61 -5.17 13.35
CA LEU A 20 19.08 -5.85 14.53
C LEU A 20 19.21 -7.37 14.41
N GLU A 21 18.85 -7.93 13.26
CA GLU A 21 18.86 -9.38 13.03
C GLU A 21 20.29 -9.95 12.93
N SER A 22 21.20 -9.24 12.25
CA SER A 22 22.62 -9.64 12.16
C SER A 22 23.37 -9.56 13.50
N ALA A 23 22.84 -8.82 14.48
CA ALA A 23 23.37 -8.84 15.84
C ALA A 23 22.96 -10.11 16.61
N MET A 24 21.93 -10.82 16.14
CA MET A 24 21.44 -12.07 16.72
C MET A 24 21.99 -13.30 15.98
N ASP A 25 22.26 -13.17 14.68
CA ASP A 25 22.88 -14.19 13.83
C ASP A 25 23.99 -13.56 13.00
N ASP A 26 25.24 -13.84 13.37
CA ASP A 26 26.44 -13.29 12.72
C ASP A 26 26.74 -13.93 11.36
N THR A 27 26.02 -15.00 10.98
CA THR A 27 26.11 -15.63 9.66
C THR A 27 25.16 -15.00 8.64
N LEU A 28 24.16 -14.23 9.09
CA LEU A 28 23.16 -13.61 8.21
C LEU A 28 23.79 -12.54 7.32
N THR A 29 23.71 -12.73 6.01
CA THR A 29 24.16 -11.74 5.04
C THR A 29 23.05 -10.76 4.65
N MET A 30 23.44 -9.56 4.19
CA MET A 30 22.49 -8.57 3.68
C MET A 30 21.68 -9.11 2.48
N ASP A 31 22.28 -9.96 1.64
CA ASP A 31 21.61 -10.50 0.47
C ASP A 31 20.55 -11.55 0.84
N GLU A 32 20.84 -12.43 1.81
CA GLU A 32 19.85 -13.35 2.38
C GLU A 32 18.70 -12.59 3.05
N TRP A 33 19.02 -11.52 3.80
CA TRP A 33 18.01 -10.68 4.43
C TRP A 33 17.10 -9.98 3.40
N ARG A 34 17.69 -9.39 2.36
CA ARG A 34 16.93 -8.77 1.27
C ARG A 34 16.05 -9.78 0.54
N TRP A 35 16.57 -10.98 0.30
CA TRP A 35 15.81 -12.07 -0.30
C TRP A 35 14.62 -12.46 0.60
N ALA A 36 14.85 -12.68 1.90
CA ALA A 36 13.80 -13.04 2.86
C ALA A 36 12.71 -11.95 2.94
N MET A 37 13.11 -10.67 3.00
CA MET A 37 12.19 -9.54 3.00
C MET A 37 11.38 -9.47 1.70
N ALA A 38 12.02 -9.65 0.54
CA ALA A 38 11.34 -9.68 -0.75
C ALA A 38 10.30 -10.82 -0.81
N MET A 39 10.64 -12.00 -0.30
CA MET A 39 9.71 -13.13 -0.19
C MET A 39 8.51 -12.81 0.70
N VAL A 40 8.75 -12.28 1.91
CA VAL A 40 7.68 -11.94 2.87
C VAL A 40 6.76 -10.85 2.32
N HIS A 41 7.29 -9.80 1.69
CA HIS A 41 6.48 -8.71 1.16
C HIS A 41 5.63 -9.14 -0.04
N SER A 42 6.16 -9.96 -0.93
CA SER A 42 5.48 -10.34 -2.17
C SER A 42 4.51 -11.52 -2.03
N ARG A 43 4.69 -12.39 -1.02
CA ARG A 43 3.98 -13.69 -0.94
C ARG A 43 3.11 -13.88 0.31
N THR A 44 3.04 -12.91 1.22
CA THR A 44 2.21 -13.08 2.44
C THR A 44 0.77 -12.67 2.25
N PHE A 45 -0.13 -13.48 2.81
CA PHE A 45 -1.55 -13.18 2.96
C PHE A 45 -1.82 -12.56 4.33
N ARG A 46 -2.67 -11.53 4.35
CA ARG A 46 -3.15 -10.93 5.60
C ARG A 46 -4.36 -11.72 6.08
N ILE A 47 -4.17 -12.55 7.12
CA ILE A 47 -5.22 -13.38 7.70
C ILE A 47 -5.81 -12.62 8.90
N GLU A 48 -7.11 -12.38 8.82
CA GLU A 48 -7.91 -11.76 9.88
C GLU A 48 -8.83 -12.82 10.48
N ASP A 49 -9.00 -12.80 11.80
CA ASP A 49 -10.01 -13.61 12.47
C ASP A 49 -11.31 -12.81 12.52
N GLU A 50 -12.33 -13.27 11.81
CA GLU A 50 -13.64 -12.62 11.75
C GLU A 50 -14.26 -12.39 13.14
N TYR A 51 -13.93 -13.24 14.10
CA TYR A 51 -14.43 -13.15 15.48
C TYR A 51 -13.50 -12.36 16.41
N GLY A 52 -12.37 -11.85 15.90
CA GLY A 52 -11.41 -11.03 16.64
C GLY A 52 -10.74 -11.75 17.82
N ARG A 53 -10.79 -13.09 17.89
CA ARG A 53 -10.18 -13.89 18.97
C ARG A 53 -8.66 -13.93 18.82
N ARG A 54 -8.18 -13.77 17.59
CA ARG A 54 -6.76 -13.78 17.22
C ARG A 54 -6.37 -12.45 16.57
N PRO A 55 -5.16 -11.90 16.85
CA PRO A 55 -4.67 -10.72 16.15
C PRO A 55 -4.47 -11.04 14.67
N THR A 56 -4.58 -10.02 13.81
CA THR A 56 -4.23 -10.10 12.38
C THR A 56 -2.80 -10.62 12.23
N ARG A 57 -2.60 -11.55 11.29
CA ARG A 57 -1.30 -12.15 11.00
C ARG A 57 -0.98 -12.05 9.52
N ARG A 58 0.30 -12.18 9.21
CA ARG A 58 0.79 -12.44 7.85
C ARG A 58 1.26 -13.88 7.79
N ALA A 59 0.85 -14.61 6.77
CA ALA A 59 1.27 -15.98 6.56
C ALA A 59 1.68 -16.21 5.10
N MET A 60 2.70 -17.02 4.90
CA MET A 60 3.00 -17.60 3.58
C MET A 60 2.21 -18.90 3.47
N ILE A 61 1.42 -19.02 2.40
CA ILE A 61 0.55 -20.17 2.17
C ILE A 61 1.06 -20.89 0.92
N PRO A 62 1.81 -22.00 1.08
CA PRO A 62 2.40 -22.71 -0.04
C PRO A 62 1.35 -23.12 -1.08
N GLY A 63 1.63 -22.83 -2.35
CA GLY A 63 0.73 -23.13 -3.46
C GLY A 63 -0.25 -21.99 -3.74
N ALA A 64 -0.86 -21.41 -2.70
CA ALA A 64 -1.68 -20.21 -2.87
C ALA A 64 -0.84 -19.00 -3.31
N ASP A 65 0.40 -18.91 -2.85
CA ASP A 65 1.36 -17.87 -3.19
C ASP A 65 1.96 -18.00 -4.61
N LEU A 66 1.54 -19.01 -5.37
CA LEU A 66 1.91 -19.17 -6.79
C LEU A 66 0.90 -18.52 -7.74
N LEU A 67 -0.32 -18.21 -7.27
CA LEU A 67 -1.34 -17.60 -8.11
C LEU A 67 -1.00 -16.13 -8.36
N ASN A 68 -0.89 -15.74 -9.63
CA ASN A 68 -0.54 -14.38 -10.03
C ASN A 68 -1.70 -13.39 -9.82
N HIS A 69 -1.36 -12.11 -9.92
CA HIS A 69 -2.34 -11.03 -9.81
C HIS A 69 -3.06 -10.75 -11.13
N SER A 70 -4.38 -10.56 -11.07
CA SER A 70 -5.16 -9.87 -12.09
C SER A 70 -5.86 -8.65 -11.49
N SER A 71 -5.69 -7.47 -12.09
CA SER A 71 -6.32 -6.23 -11.63
C SER A 71 -7.76 -6.05 -12.12
N VAL A 72 -8.20 -6.85 -13.11
CA VAL A 72 -9.49 -6.69 -13.79
C VAL A 72 -10.36 -7.94 -13.69
N ASP A 73 -9.81 -9.11 -14.00
CA ASP A 73 -10.55 -10.37 -14.05
C ASP A 73 -9.80 -11.44 -13.25
N ALA A 74 -9.73 -11.24 -11.93
CA ALA A 74 -9.27 -12.30 -11.04
C ALA A 74 -10.33 -13.40 -11.02
N ASN A 75 -9.93 -14.63 -11.38
CA ASN A 75 -10.85 -15.76 -11.52
C ASN A 75 -10.89 -16.69 -10.30
N CYS A 76 -10.04 -16.43 -9.31
CA CYS A 76 -10.09 -17.04 -7.99
C CYS A 76 -10.26 -15.98 -6.89
N ASP A 77 -10.85 -16.41 -5.79
CA ASP A 77 -10.87 -15.69 -4.51
C ASP A 77 -10.40 -16.63 -3.39
N TRP A 78 -10.10 -16.07 -2.22
CA TRP A 78 -9.65 -16.86 -1.08
C TRP A 78 -10.36 -16.47 0.21
N SER A 79 -10.50 -17.44 1.11
CA SER A 79 -11.00 -17.24 2.46
C SER A 79 -10.20 -18.07 3.46
N SER A 80 -10.21 -17.65 4.72
CA SER A 80 -9.60 -18.41 5.81
C SER A 80 -10.34 -18.21 7.11
N ASP A 81 -10.55 -19.29 7.86
CA ASP A 81 -11.09 -19.27 9.23
C ASP A 81 -9.97 -19.28 10.30
N GLY A 82 -8.72 -19.14 9.86
CA GLY A 82 -7.52 -19.20 10.71
C GLY A 82 -7.00 -20.61 10.99
N GLU A 83 -7.66 -21.65 10.49
CA GLU A 83 -7.18 -23.05 10.51
C GLU A 83 -7.04 -23.61 9.09
N THR A 84 -7.99 -23.28 8.22
CA THR A 84 -8.03 -23.66 6.81
C THR A 84 -7.87 -22.43 5.93
N PHE A 85 -7.17 -22.60 4.80
CA PHE A 85 -7.09 -21.61 3.74
C PHE A 85 -7.71 -22.21 2.48
N VAL A 86 -8.72 -21.56 1.93
CA VAL A 86 -9.48 -22.06 0.79
C VAL A 86 -9.33 -21.09 -0.37
N ILE A 87 -8.94 -21.60 -1.53
CA ILE A 87 -9.04 -20.89 -2.80
C ILE A 87 -10.25 -21.43 -3.55
N SER A 88 -11.12 -20.54 -3.99
CA SER A 88 -12.33 -20.88 -4.74
C SER A 88 -12.33 -20.18 -6.09
N ALA A 89 -12.73 -20.90 -7.14
CA ALA A 89 -12.99 -20.27 -8.43
C ALA A 89 -14.27 -19.42 -8.32
N VAL A 90 -14.24 -18.18 -8.84
CA VAL A 90 -15.42 -17.28 -8.84
C VAL A 90 -16.22 -17.39 -10.13
N ARG A 91 -15.70 -18.11 -11.12
CA ARG A 91 -16.34 -18.46 -12.40
C ARG A 91 -15.77 -19.77 -12.92
N ASP A 92 -16.36 -20.32 -13.97
CA ASP A 92 -15.76 -21.44 -14.70
C ASP A 92 -14.39 -21.02 -15.27
N ILE A 93 -13.39 -21.90 -15.11
CA ILE A 93 -12.02 -21.71 -15.58
C ILE A 93 -11.68 -22.84 -16.53
N LYS A 94 -11.25 -22.51 -17.75
CA LYS A 94 -11.01 -23.52 -18.79
C LYS A 94 -9.70 -24.28 -18.55
N ALA A 95 -9.61 -25.50 -19.06
CA ALA A 95 -8.34 -26.22 -19.07
C ALA A 95 -7.28 -25.40 -19.83
N GLY A 96 -6.13 -25.18 -19.17
CA GLY A 96 -5.03 -24.35 -19.69
C GLY A 96 -5.16 -22.85 -19.41
N GLU A 97 -6.25 -22.38 -18.79
CA GLU A 97 -6.38 -21.01 -18.30
C GLU A 97 -5.69 -20.87 -16.93
N GLU A 98 -4.99 -19.76 -16.73
CA GLU A 98 -4.26 -19.48 -15.48
C GLU A 98 -5.21 -19.14 -14.32
N PHE A 99 -4.90 -19.61 -13.12
CA PHE A 99 -5.56 -19.18 -11.88
C PHE A 99 -4.94 -17.87 -11.38
N THR A 100 -5.78 -16.86 -11.16
CA THR A 100 -5.35 -15.53 -10.73
C THR A 100 -6.16 -15.03 -9.56
N LEU A 101 -5.49 -14.29 -8.67
CA LEU A 101 -6.08 -13.63 -7.50
C LEU A 101 -6.07 -12.11 -7.67
N SER A 102 -6.94 -11.42 -6.93
CA SER A 102 -6.73 -10.00 -6.66
C SER A 102 -5.83 -9.84 -5.44
N TYR A 103 -4.66 -9.21 -5.63
CA TYR A 103 -3.77 -8.83 -4.52
C TYR A 103 -4.26 -7.56 -3.81
N GLY A 104 -5.42 -7.04 -4.22
CA GLY A 104 -6.04 -5.83 -3.69
C GLY A 104 -5.96 -4.64 -4.64
N SER A 105 -6.76 -3.62 -4.31
CA SER A 105 -6.87 -2.39 -5.11
C SER A 105 -5.74 -1.40 -4.79
N GLN A 106 -4.59 -1.58 -5.45
CA GLN A 106 -3.37 -0.79 -5.22
C GLN A 106 -2.86 -0.12 -6.50
N CYS A 107 -2.10 0.98 -6.35
CA CYS A 107 -1.49 1.66 -7.48
C CYS A 107 -0.19 0.98 -7.94
N ASP A 108 0.27 1.25 -9.16
CA ASP A 108 1.49 0.67 -9.75
C ASP A 108 2.71 0.80 -8.84
N ARG A 109 2.86 1.95 -8.19
CA ARG A 109 3.95 2.16 -7.24
C ARG A 109 3.97 1.14 -6.11
N HIS A 110 2.80 0.78 -5.59
CA HIS A 110 2.68 -0.20 -4.51
C HIS A 110 3.05 -1.60 -5.01
N PHE A 111 2.57 -1.98 -6.20
CA PHE A 111 2.94 -3.24 -6.83
C PHE A 111 4.45 -3.32 -7.11
N MET A 112 5.03 -2.26 -7.65
CA MET A 112 6.47 -2.21 -7.91
C MET A 112 7.29 -2.36 -6.62
N LEU A 113 6.88 -1.68 -5.55
CA LEU A 113 7.60 -1.69 -4.27
C LEU A 113 7.50 -3.01 -3.51
N PHE A 114 6.31 -3.61 -3.44
CA PHE A 114 6.07 -4.76 -2.56
C PHE A 114 5.96 -6.10 -3.29
N TYR A 115 5.67 -6.07 -4.59
CA TYR A 115 5.48 -7.27 -5.41
C TYR A 115 6.45 -7.39 -6.59
N GLY A 116 7.20 -6.33 -6.91
CA GLY A 116 8.25 -6.36 -7.92
C GLY A 116 7.76 -6.33 -9.37
N PHE A 117 6.51 -5.95 -9.63
CA PHE A 117 5.95 -5.81 -10.97
C PHE A 117 5.00 -4.61 -11.07
N VAL A 118 4.61 -4.24 -12.29
CA VAL A 118 3.56 -3.25 -12.56
C VAL A 118 2.45 -3.94 -13.36
N PRO A 119 1.21 -4.04 -12.85
CA PRO A 119 0.13 -4.68 -13.58
C PRO A 119 -0.32 -3.83 -14.79
N GLU A 120 -0.68 -4.50 -15.88
CA GLU A 120 -1.22 -3.86 -17.07
C GLU A 120 -2.45 -4.66 -17.58
N PRO A 121 -3.65 -4.05 -17.63
CA PRO A 121 -4.01 -2.73 -17.12
C PRO A 121 -4.16 -2.70 -15.59
N ASN A 122 -3.90 -1.55 -14.96
CA ASN A 122 -4.22 -1.29 -13.55
C ASN A 122 -5.23 -0.13 -13.40
N PRO A 123 -6.53 -0.39 -13.28
CA PRO A 123 -7.56 0.64 -13.08
C PRO A 123 -7.38 1.48 -11.79
N GLN A 124 -6.62 0.98 -10.82
CA GLN A 124 -6.39 1.58 -9.51
C GLN A 124 -5.10 2.41 -9.47
N ASN A 125 -4.41 2.52 -10.62
CA ASN A 125 -3.24 3.36 -10.74
C ASN A 125 -3.58 4.83 -10.45
N LYS A 126 -2.74 5.46 -9.65
CA LYS A 126 -2.91 6.85 -9.21
C LYS A 126 -1.59 7.44 -8.75
N VAL A 127 -1.41 8.72 -9.03
CA VAL A 127 -0.26 9.51 -8.59
C VAL A 127 -0.70 10.59 -7.62
N ARG A 128 0.16 10.90 -6.66
CA ARG A 128 -0.07 12.01 -5.73
C ARG A 128 0.48 13.29 -6.36
N LEU A 129 -0.40 14.25 -6.64
CA LEU A 129 0.00 15.55 -7.19
C LEU A 129 0.48 16.51 -6.10
N PHE A 130 -0.22 16.56 -4.96
CA PHE A 130 0.07 17.50 -3.88
C PHE A 130 0.26 16.81 -2.53
N SER A 131 1.06 17.43 -1.67
CA SER A 131 1.33 16.91 -0.32
C SER A 131 0.15 17.10 0.64
N ASP A 132 -0.67 18.10 0.38
CA ASP A 132 -1.79 18.53 1.20
C ASP A 132 -2.55 19.61 0.42
N GLY A 133 -3.66 20.08 0.98
CA GLY A 133 -4.47 21.12 0.35
C GLY A 133 -3.75 22.47 0.25
N LYS A 134 -2.83 22.79 1.17
CA LYS A 134 -2.09 24.06 1.14
C LYS A 134 -1.15 24.09 -0.07
N HIS A 135 -0.38 23.02 -0.28
CA HIS A 135 0.47 22.90 -1.46
C HIS A 135 -0.34 22.97 -2.77
N ALA A 136 -1.55 22.38 -2.82
CA ALA A 136 -2.42 22.51 -3.99
C ALA A 136 -2.85 23.97 -4.25
N LEU A 137 -3.17 24.72 -3.19
CA LEU A 137 -3.56 26.12 -3.28
C LEU A 137 -2.38 27.05 -3.61
N ASP A 138 -1.19 26.77 -3.08
CA ASP A 138 0.06 27.47 -3.40
C ASP A 138 0.38 27.27 -4.89
N TRP A 139 0.27 26.04 -5.38
CA TRP A 139 0.44 25.73 -6.81
C TRP A 139 -0.57 26.46 -7.69
N TYR A 140 -1.84 26.53 -7.27
CA TYR A 140 -2.89 27.23 -8.03
C TYR A 140 -2.68 28.76 -8.05
N GLN A 141 -2.17 29.35 -6.94
CA GLN A 141 -1.79 30.76 -6.90
C GLN A 141 -0.72 31.09 -7.94
N ALA A 142 0.33 30.28 -7.95
CA ALA A 142 1.44 30.45 -8.88
C ALA A 142 0.97 30.27 -10.33
N LEU A 143 0.09 29.29 -10.60
CA LEU A 143 -0.51 29.08 -11.91
C LEU A 143 -1.28 30.32 -12.40
N CYS A 144 -1.99 31.00 -11.51
CA CYS A 144 -2.73 32.23 -11.82
C CYS A 144 -1.86 33.49 -11.87
N GLY A 145 -0.56 33.41 -11.58
CA GLY A 145 0.35 34.56 -11.56
C GLY A 145 0.09 35.55 -10.43
N VAL A 146 -0.52 35.09 -9.33
CA VAL A 146 -0.80 35.91 -8.15
C VAL A 146 0.44 35.96 -7.26
N ASP A 147 0.78 37.15 -6.77
CA ASP A 147 1.93 37.37 -5.87
C ASP A 147 1.80 36.51 -4.60
N GLU A 148 2.90 35.90 -4.13
CA GLU A 148 2.89 35.04 -2.93
C GLU A 148 2.40 35.76 -1.68
N LEU A 149 2.55 37.09 -1.61
CA LEU A 149 2.15 37.95 -0.52
C LEU A 149 0.76 38.57 -0.71
N ASP A 150 -0.04 38.08 -1.67
CA ASP A 150 -1.40 38.58 -1.89
C ASP A 150 -2.33 38.25 -0.70
N ASP A 151 -2.69 39.28 0.05
CA ASP A 151 -3.52 39.19 1.26
C ASP A 151 -4.94 38.63 1.03
N ILE A 152 -5.49 38.80 -0.18
CA ILE A 152 -6.83 38.32 -0.53
C ILE A 152 -6.76 36.81 -0.70
N TRP A 153 -5.78 36.35 -1.47
CA TRP A 153 -5.54 34.94 -1.72
C TRP A 153 -5.19 34.20 -0.43
N ASP A 154 -4.35 34.79 0.41
CA ASP A 154 -3.92 34.19 1.66
C ASP A 154 -5.08 34.01 2.65
N ARG A 155 -6.01 34.96 2.67
CA ARG A 155 -7.26 34.88 3.44
C ARG A 155 -8.18 33.79 2.88
N GLU A 156 -8.28 33.69 1.56
CA GLU A 156 -9.12 32.70 0.90
C GLU A 156 -8.60 31.28 1.10
N LYS A 157 -7.28 31.07 1.03
CA LYS A 157 -6.63 29.80 1.41
C LYS A 157 -7.02 29.38 2.82
N LYS A 158 -6.85 30.28 3.81
CA LYS A 158 -7.21 30.02 5.21
C LYS A 158 -8.69 29.65 5.35
N ARG A 159 -9.58 30.34 4.64
CA ARG A 159 -11.03 30.05 4.62
C ARG A 159 -11.34 28.66 4.06
N ILE A 160 -10.72 28.29 2.93
CA ILE A 160 -10.92 26.98 2.28
C ILE A 160 -10.43 25.87 3.20
N VAL A 161 -9.23 26.00 3.76
CA VAL A 161 -8.66 25.02 4.71
C VAL A 161 -9.59 24.83 5.91
N ALA A 162 -10.00 25.92 6.57
CA ALA A 162 -10.91 25.84 7.72
C ALA A 162 -12.28 25.22 7.37
N THR A 163 -12.79 25.49 6.17
CA THR A 163 -14.04 24.88 5.69
C THR A 163 -13.88 23.38 5.47
N PHE A 164 -12.76 22.96 4.88
CA PHE A 164 -12.42 21.55 4.69
C PHE A 164 -12.26 20.83 6.03
N GLU A 165 -11.51 21.41 6.97
CA GLU A 165 -11.33 20.84 8.31
C GLU A 165 -12.67 20.67 9.02
N LYS A 166 -13.52 21.69 9.01
CA LYS A 166 -14.85 21.61 9.65
C LYS A 166 -15.76 20.55 9.00
N LYS A 167 -15.70 20.38 7.69
CA LYS A 167 -16.60 19.49 6.93
C LYS A 167 -16.10 18.04 6.87
N TYR A 168 -14.79 17.84 6.85
CA TYR A 168 -14.17 16.54 6.58
C TYR A 168 -13.21 16.05 7.68
N CYS A 169 -12.70 16.90 8.58
CA CYS A 169 -11.84 16.47 9.69
C CYS A 169 -12.61 16.09 10.96
N VAL A 170 -13.43 15.04 10.88
CA VAL A 170 -13.73 14.21 12.06
C VAL A 170 -12.68 13.10 12.14
N TYR A 171 -11.42 13.48 12.40
CA TYR A 171 -10.36 12.53 12.68
C TYR A 171 -10.51 12.07 14.15
N ARG A 172 -10.84 10.80 14.38
CA ARG A 172 -10.58 10.17 15.68
C ARG A 172 -9.15 9.60 15.65
N PRO A 173 -8.24 10.01 16.54
CA PRO A 173 -6.93 9.38 16.62
C PRO A 173 -7.10 7.93 17.12
N ASP A 174 -6.66 6.95 16.34
CA ASP A 174 -6.31 5.62 16.88
C ASP A 174 -4.78 5.47 16.91
N LYS A 175 -4.30 4.60 17.80
CA LYS A 175 -2.89 4.43 18.17
C LYS A 175 -1.95 4.05 17.00
N ASN A 176 -2.49 3.70 15.83
CA ASN A 176 -1.73 3.17 14.69
C ASN A 176 -1.75 4.06 13.44
N GLY A 177 -2.26 5.28 13.52
CA GLY A 177 -1.98 6.32 12.52
C GLY A 177 -2.35 5.94 11.07
N LEU A 178 -3.64 5.75 10.80
CA LEU A 178 -4.40 6.16 9.60
C LEU A 178 -5.58 5.22 9.38
N ARG A 179 -6.81 5.73 9.57
CA ARG A 179 -7.90 5.78 8.56
C ARG A 179 -9.22 6.28 9.19
N ARG A 180 -9.49 7.58 9.06
CA ARG A 180 -10.50 8.17 8.17
C ARG A 180 -10.19 9.67 8.10
#